data_AF-A0A090T1F2-F1
#
_entry.id   AF-A0A090T1F2-F1
#
_cell.length_a   1.000
_cell.length_b   1.000
_cell.length_c   1.000
_cell.angle_alpha   90.00
_cell.angle_beta   90.00
_cell.angle_gamma   90.00
#
_symmetry.space_group_name_H-M   'P 1'
#
loop_
_entity.id
_entity.type
_entity.pdbx_description
1 polymer ?
#
loop_
_entity_poly.entity_id
_entity_poly.type
_entity_poly.pdbx_seq_one_letter_code
_entity_poly.pdbx_strand_id
1 'polypeptide(L)' 'MTSRTIVAFDFGTKSIGSAIGQEVTGTASPLKPSKPKTESLTGTISKQH' A
#
# COMPACT_ATOMS: atom_id res chain seq x y z
N MET A 1 2.77 -1.24 -31.44
CA MET A 1 3.03 -0.26 -30.35
C MET A 1 2.85 -0.99 -29.04
N THR A 2 3.86 -1.06 -28.18
CA THR A 2 3.77 -1.70 -26.85
C THR A 2 3.27 -0.68 -25.84
N SER A 3 2.20 -1.02 -25.10
CA SER A 3 1.68 -0.18 -24.01
C SER A 3 2.37 -0.54 -22.71
N ARG A 4 2.98 0.43 -22.01
CA ARG A 4 3.57 0.22 -20.69
C ARG A 4 2.60 0.68 -19.60
N THR A 5 2.45 -0.17 -18.60
CA THR A 5 1.79 0.14 -17.34
C THR A 5 2.85 0.36 -16.28
N ILE A 6 2.73 1.42 -15.52
CA ILE A 6 3.67 1.80 -14.45
C ILE A 6 2.91 1.74 -13.13
N VAL A 7 3.53 1.16 -12.11
CA VAL A 7 3.01 1.17 -10.73
C VAL A 7 3.99 1.95 -9.87
N ALA A 8 3.48 2.96 -9.15
CA ALA A 8 4.25 3.77 -8.23
C ALA A 8 3.81 3.49 -6.79
N PHE A 9 4.78 3.49 -5.87
CA PHE A 9 4.55 3.39 -4.43
C PHE A 9 5.18 4.60 -3.73
N ASP A 10 4.46 5.16 -2.77
CA ASP A 10 4.93 6.24 -1.91
C ASP A 10 4.95 5.75 -0.45
N PHE A 11 6.15 5.66 0.12
CA PHE A 11 6.38 5.09 1.45
C PHE A 11 6.42 6.18 2.51
N GLY A 12 5.27 6.37 3.19
CA GLY A 12 5.20 7.14 4.42
C GLY A 12 5.38 6.27 5.66
N THR A 13 5.72 6.88 6.80
CA THR A 13 5.92 6.16 8.07
C THR A 13 4.66 5.51 8.64
N LYS A 14 3.47 5.98 8.24
CA LYS A 14 2.16 5.52 8.73
C LYS A 14 1.31 4.84 7.65
N SER A 15 1.65 5.01 6.39
CA SER A 15 0.84 4.57 5.25
C SER A 15 1.70 4.43 4.01
N ILE A 16 1.30 3.51 3.14
CA ILE A 16 1.87 3.37 1.80
C ILE A 16 0.78 3.78 0.80
N GLY A 17 1.08 4.81 0.01
CA GLY A 17 0.27 5.19 -1.14
C GLY A 17 0.64 4.34 -2.35
N SER A 18 -0.30 4.13 -3.27
CA SER A 18 -0.02 3.50 -4.56
C SER A 18 -0.86 4.12 -5.67
N ALA A 19 -0.33 4.14 -6.89
CA ALA A 19 -1.01 4.60 -8.08
C ALA A 19 -0.63 3.75 -9.30
N ILE A 20 -1.54 3.65 -10.27
CA ILE A 20 -1.33 2.98 -11.55
C ILE A 20 -1.36 4.00 -12.68
N GLY A 21 -0.35 3.98 -13.54
CA GLY A 21 -0.21 4.86 -14.70
C GLY A 21 -0.15 4.09 -16.02
N GLN A 22 -0.65 4.72 -17.08
CA GLN A 22 -0.58 4.19 -18.45
C GLN A 22 0.22 5.16 -19.32
N GLU A 23 1.27 4.65 -19.97
CA GLU A 23 2.11 5.48 -20.87
C GLU A 23 1.31 6.00 -22.06
N VAL A 24 0.37 5.21 -22.58
CA VAL A 24 -0.44 5.56 -23.76
C VAL A 24 -1.33 6.79 -23.54
N THR A 25 -1.88 6.96 -22.34
CA THR A 25 -2.72 8.13 -22.01
C THR A 25 -1.92 9.22 -21.28
N GLY A 26 -0.75 8.90 -20.73
CA GLY A 26 0.02 9.81 -19.88
C GLY A 26 -0.66 10.11 -18.54
N THR A 27 -1.62 9.27 -18.11
CA THR A 27 -2.41 9.50 -16.89
C THR A 27 -2.10 8.47 -15.82
N ALA A 28 -2.28 8.85 -14.55
CA ALA A 28 -2.23 7.96 -13.40
C ALA A 28 -3.46 8.12 -12.49
N SER A 29 -3.89 7.01 -11.89
CA SER A 29 -5.02 6.97 -10.96
C SER A 29 -4.59 6.37 -9.62
N PRO A 30 -5.00 6.96 -8.47
CA PRO A 30 -4.68 6.42 -7.16
C PRO A 30 -5.34 5.06 -6.96
N LEU A 31 -4.60 4.13 -6.39
CA LEU A 31 -5.13 2.87 -5.88
C LEU A 31 -5.57 3.08 -4.43
N LYS A 32 -6.67 2.41 -4.03
CA LYS A 32 -7.14 2.49 -2.64
C LYS A 32 -6.01 2.08 -1.69
N PRO A 33 -5.61 2.94 -0.73
CA PRO A 33 -4.57 2.58 0.21
C PRO A 33 -5.03 1.39 1.04
N SER A 34 -4.26 0.30 1.02
CA SER A 34 -4.34 -0.71 2.07
C SER A 34 -3.54 -0.17 3.26
N LYS A 35 -4.20 -0.02 4.42
CA LYS A 35 -3.44 0.20 5.65
C LYS A 35 -2.52 -1.01 5.83
N PRO A 36 -1.20 -0.83 6.04
CA PRO A 36 -0.38 -1.95 6.48
C PRO A 36 -0.98 -2.44 7.79
N LYS A 37 -1.44 -3.70 7.82
CA LYS A 37 -1.96 -4.30 9.04
C LYS A 37 -0.77 -4.59 9.95
N THR A 38 -0.45 -3.63 10.82
CA THR A 38 0.41 -3.91 11.97
C THR A 38 -0.41 -4.74 12.93
N GLU A 39 -0.27 -6.07 12.89
CA GLU A 39 -0.75 -6.89 14.00
C GLU A 39 0.13 -6.56 15.21
N SER A 40 -0.38 -5.71 16.10
CA SER A 40 0.23 -5.52 17.41
C SER A 40 0.11 -6.84 18.16
N LEU A 41 1.21 -7.60 18.22
CA LEU A 41 1.38 -8.71 19.15
C LEU A 41 1.43 -8.15 20.58
N THR A 42 0.30 -7.62 21.09
CA THR A 42 0.15 -7.35 22.52
C THR A 42 -0.19 -8.68 23.18
N GLY A 43 0.84 -9.38 23.66
CA GLY A 43 0.69 -10.64 24.36
C GLY A 43 -0.19 -10.50 25.59
N THR A 44 -1.35 -11.14 25.59
CA THR A 44 -2.12 -11.39 26.80
C THR A 44 -1.42 -12.49 27.58
N ILE A 45 -0.43 -12.12 28.41
CA ILE A 45 0.03 -13.00 29.49
C ILE A 45 -1.06 -13.00 30.58
N SER A 46 -2.03 -13.89 30.41
CA SER A 46 -2.95 -14.26 31.49
C SER A 46 -2.13 -14.88 32.63
N LYS A 47 -2.04 -14.19 33.76
CA LYS A 47 -1.60 -14.80 35.02
C LYS A 47 -2.63 -15.85 35.39
N GLN A 48 -2.28 -17.13 35.24
CA GLN A 48 -2.99 -18.21 35.93
C GLN A 48 -2.71 -18.07 37.43
N HIS A 49 -3.79 -17.85 38.18
CA HIS A 49 -3.88 -18.09 39.61
C HIS A 49 -4.81 -19.29 39.82
#